data_AF-A0A4R6UE46-F1
#
_entry.id   AF-A0A4R6UE46-F1
#
_cell.length_a   1.000
_cell.length_b   1.000
_cell.length_c   1.000
_cell.angle_alpha   90.00
_cell.angle_beta   90.00
_cell.angle_gamma   90.00
#
_symmetry.space_group_name_H-M   'P 1'
#
loop_
_entity.id
_entity.type
_entity.pdbx_description
1 polymer ?
#
loop_
_entity_poly.entity_id
_entity_poly.type
_entity_poly.pdbx_seq_one_letter_code
_entity_poly.pdbx_strand_id
1 'polypeptide(L)' 'MSNDQMALASAVFDVFEQACNGQNWSTANDLLHILEKLTKEMGEDRFLLIAYQRIDEESKSTTQWDGSDRSDSNS' A
#
# COMPACT_ATOMS: atom_id res chain seq x y z
N MET A 1 8.75 23.40 -7.27
CA MET A 1 8.11 22.10 -7.56
C MET A 1 7.33 22.23 -8.85
N SER A 2 7.55 21.32 -9.80
CA SER A 2 6.78 21.29 -11.05
C SER A 2 5.44 20.63 -10.74
N ASN A 3 4.33 21.33 -10.99
CA ASN A 3 2.96 20.84 -10.73
C ASN A 3 2.72 19.44 -11.35
N ASP A 4 3.42 19.15 -12.45
CA ASP A 4 3.34 17.89 -13.20
C ASP A 4 3.89 16.69 -12.42
N GLN A 5 4.93 16.85 -11.61
CA GLN A 5 5.49 15.75 -10.81
C GLN A 5 4.54 15.36 -9.67
N MET A 6 3.88 16.35 -9.07
CA MET A 6 2.88 16.10 -8.02
C MET A 6 1.64 15.40 -8.59
N ALA A 7 1.20 15.80 -9.78
CA ALA A 7 0.12 15.14 -10.50
C ALA A 7 0.48 13.69 -10.88
N LEU A 8 1.73 13.47 -11.33
CA LEU A 8 2.23 12.14 -11.65
C LEU A 8 2.31 11.24 -10.41
N ALA A 9 2.86 11.73 -9.30
CA ALA A 9 2.93 10.98 -8.04
C ALA A 9 1.53 10.61 -7.53
N SER A 10 0.57 11.54 -7.61
CA SER A 10 -0.83 11.26 -7.27
C SER A 10 -1.43 10.16 -8.15
N ALA A 11 -1.23 10.22 -9.47
CA ALA A 11 -1.75 9.22 -10.39
C ALA A 11 -1.13 7.83 -10.16
N VAL A 12 0.18 7.76 -9.90
CA VAL A 12 0.86 6.50 -9.56
C VAL A 12 0.33 5.93 -8.24
N PHE A 13 0.07 6.79 -7.25
CA PHE A 13 -0.51 6.39 -5.96
C PHE A 13 -1.93 5.82 -6.13
N ASP A 14 -2.79 6.44 -6.93
CA ASP A 14 -4.15 5.94 -7.18
C ASP A 14 -4.14 4.54 -7.82
N VAL A 15 -3.20 4.28 -8.74
CA VAL A 15 -3.05 2.96 -9.37
C VAL A 15 -2.46 1.96 -8.38
N PHE A 16 -1.55 2.39 -7.50
CA PHE A 16 -1.02 1.56 -6.41
C PHE A 16 -2.14 1.11 -5.47
N GLU A 17 -3.04 2.01 -5.05
CA GLU A 17 -4.18 1.65 -4.21
C GLU A 17 -5.09 0.63 -4.88
N GLN A 18 -5.36 0.81 -6.18
CA GLN A 18 -6.15 -0.16 -6.96
C GLN A 18 -5.46 -1.53 -7.02
N ALA A 19 -4.13 -1.56 -7.19
CA ALA A 19 -3.36 -2.81 -7.19
C ALA A 19 -3.39 -3.50 -5.82
N CYS A 20 -3.27 -2.75 -4.72
CA CYS A 20 -3.42 -3.25 -3.35
C CYS A 20 -4.82 -3.83 -3.12
N ASN A 21 -5.88 -3.10 -3.50
CA ASN A 21 -7.27 -3.54 -3.36
C ASN A 21 -7.58 -4.79 -4.20
N GLY A 22 -6.94 -4.92 -5.37
CA GLY A 22 -7.00 -6.11 -6.22
C GLY A 22 -6.06 -7.24 -5.79
N GLN A 23 -5.34 -7.08 -4.67
CA GLN A 23 -4.33 -8.01 -4.14
C GLN A 23 -3.23 -8.37 -5.17
N ASN A 24 -3.01 -7.50 -6.15
CA ASN A 24 -1.95 -7.65 -7.13
C ASN A 24 -0.65 -7.07 -6.57
N TRP A 25 -0.05 -7.80 -5.64
CA TRP A 25 1.15 -7.39 -4.91
C TRP A 25 2.37 -7.18 -5.81
N SER A 26 2.47 -7.91 -6.92
CA SER A 26 3.55 -7.71 -7.89
C SER A 26 3.47 -6.31 -8.51
N THR A 27 2.30 -5.93 -9.01
CA THR A 27 2.09 -4.59 -9.59
C THR A 27 2.17 -3.50 -8.54
N ALA A 28 1.63 -3.73 -7.33
CA ALA A 28 1.74 -2.78 -6.23
C ALA A 28 3.21 -2.50 -5.86
N ASN A 29 4.06 -3.54 -5.82
CA ASN A 29 5.48 -3.40 -5.51
C ASN A 29 6.24 -2.64 -6.61
N ASP A 30 5.94 -2.90 -7.88
CA ASP A 30 6.53 -2.15 -9.01
C ASP A 30 6.15 -0.67 -8.93
N LEU A 31 4.89 -0.36 -8.62
CA LEU A 31 4.39 1.01 -8.46
C LEU A 31 5.00 1.71 -7.24
N LEU A 32 5.24 0.97 -6.15
CA LEU A 32 5.92 1.50 -4.96
C LEU A 32 7.34 1.97 -5.30
N HIS A 33 8.11 1.18 -6.06
CA HIS A 33 9.45 1.58 -6.49
C HIS A 33 9.45 2.78 -7.44
N ILE A 34 8.39 2.95 -8.25
CA ILE A 34 8.22 4.15 -9.09
C ILE A 34 7.93 5.37 -8.19
N LEU A 35 7.05 5.21 -7.20
CA LEU A 35 6.76 6.23 -6.19
C LEU A 35 8.02 6.66 -5.44
N GLU A 36 8.86 5.74 -4.98
CA GLU A 36 10.13 6.04 -4.31
C GLU A 36 11.06 6.92 -5.14
N LYS A 37 11.14 6.66 -6.45
CA LYS A 37 11.96 7.47 -7.37
C LYS A 37 11.37 8.86 -7.52
N LEU A 38 10.06 8.96 -7.71
CA LEU A 38 9.36 10.24 -7.87
C LEU A 38 9.46 11.10 -6.61
N THR A 39 9.24 10.54 -5.42
CA THR A 39 9.32 11.27 -4.16
C THR A 39 10.74 11.76 -3.86
N LYS A 40 11.76 10.96 -4.20
CA LYS A 40 13.16 11.35 -4.07
C LYS A 40 13.54 12.52 -4.98
N GLU A 41 13.03 12.53 -6.22
CA GLU A 41 13.25 13.65 -7.15
C GLU A 41 12.49 14.91 -6.75
N MET A 42 11.31 14.75 -6.13
CA MET A 42 10.49 15.85 -5.62
C MET A 42 10.99 16.40 -4.28
N GLY A 43 11.73 15.60 -3.51
CA GLY A 43 12.06 15.91 -2.11
C GLY A 43 10.83 15.86 -1.19
N GLU A 44 9.81 15.08 -1.54
CA GLU A 44 8.56 14.99 -0.78
C GLU A 44 8.10 13.54 -0.60
N ASP A 45 8.27 13.03 0.61
CA ASP A 45 8.02 11.62 0.95
C ASP A 45 6.57 11.31 1.33
N ARG A 46 5.66 12.31 1.26
CA ARG A 46 4.27 12.16 1.71
C ARG A 46 3.58 10.96 1.07
N PHE A 47 3.68 10.80 -0.24
CA PHE A 47 3.05 9.68 -0.95
C PHE A 47 3.63 8.33 -0.55
N LEU A 48 4.94 8.28 -0.31
CA LEU A 48 5.64 7.06 0.10
C LEU A 48 5.23 6.63 1.51
N LEU A 49 5.08 7.58 2.44
CA LEU A 49 4.61 7.31 3.80
C LEU A 49 3.19 6.71 3.80
N ILE A 50 2.29 7.27 2.99
CA ILE A 50 0.91 6.77 2.88
C ILE A 50 0.90 5.37 2.24
N ALA A 51 1.73 5.14 1.22
CA ALA A 51 1.83 3.83 0.57
C ALA A 51 2.30 2.74 1.56
N TYR A 52 3.31 3.03 2.38
CA TYR A 52 3.78 2.10 3.42
C TYR A 52 2.72 1.83 4.49
N GLN A 53 1.98 2.85 4.92
CA GLN A 53 0.89 2.68 5.87
C GLN A 53 -0.20 1.75 5.31
N ARG A 54 -0.57 1.89 4.03
CA ARG A 54 -1.58 1.03 3.39
C ARG A 54 -1.15 -0.44 3.36
N ILE A 55 0.13 -0.71 3.08
CA ILE A 55 0.69 -2.08 3.09
C ILE A 55 0.65 -2.67 4.50
N ASP A 56 1.01 -1.88 5.51
CA ASP A 56 0.96 -2.31 6.92
C ASP A 56 -0.48 -2.62 7.37
N GLU A 57 -1.46 -1.79 7.01
CA GLU A 57 -2.88 -2.02 7.30
C GLU A 57 -3.40 -3.32 6.66
N GLU A 58 -3.03 -3.60 5.42
CA GLU A 58 -3.43 -4.84 4.74
C GLU A 58 -2.77 -6.07 5.37
N SER A 59 -1.50 -5.95 5.79
CA SER A 59 -0.78 -7.03 6.49
C SER A 59 -1.43 -7.39 7.84
N LYS A 60 -1.98 -6.40 8.55
CA LYS A 60 -2.74 -6.61 9.79
C LYS A 60 -4.10 -7.25 9.54
N SER A 61 -4.80 -6.82 8.49
CA SER A 61 -6.08 -7.40 8.08
C SER A 61 -5.96 -8.87 7.69
N THR A 62 -4.92 -9.23 6.94
CA THR A 62 -4.65 -10.62 6.51
C THR A 62 -4.17 -11.54 7.65
N THR A 63 -3.64 -10.99 8.73
CA THR A 63 -3.19 -11.76 9.91
C THR A 63 -4.34 -12.10 10.88
N GLN A 64 -5.53 -11.52 10.71
CA GLN A 64 -6.62 -11.62 11.70
C GLN A 64 -7.52 -12.88 11.60
N TRP A 65 -7.09 -13.94 10.91
CA TRP A 65 -7.90 -15.16 10.66
C TRP A 65 -7.27 -16.47 11.15
N ASP A 66 -6.57 -16.49 12.29
CA ASP A 66 -6.23 -17.75 12.95
C ASP A 66 -6.26 -17.59 14.48
N GLY A 67 -7.33 -18.09 15.12
CA GLY A 67 -7.33 -18.14 16.59
C GLY A 67 -8.67 -18.15 17.33
N SER A 68 -9.82 -18.34 16.69
CA SER A 68 -11.08 -18.56 17.44
C SER A 68 -11.99 -19.58 16.76
N ASP A 69 -11.42 -20.71 16.36
CA ASP A 69 -12.17 -21.97 16.23
C ASP A 69 -11.47 -23.05 17.06
N ARG A 70 -11.60 -22.94 18.37
CA ARG A 70 -11.58 -24.11 19.24
C ARG A 70 -12.91 -24.18 19.95
N SER A 71 -13.78 -24.90 19.26
CA SER A 71 -14.92 -25.61 19.82
C SER A 71 -14.52 -26.30 21.14
N ASP A 72 -14.80 -25.69 22.28
CA ASP A 72 -14.98 -26.43 23.53
C ASP A 72 -16.46 -26.80 23.63
N SER A 73 -16.80 -27.86 22.91
CA SER A 73 -17.86 -28.76 23.33
C SER A 73 -17.42 -29.37 24.65
N ASN A 74 -17.99 -28.93 25.78
CA ASN A 74 -18.01 -29.81 26.94
C ASN A 74 -19.20 -29.57 27.88
N SER A 75 -20.00 -30.64 27.99
CA SER A 75 -20.93 -31.04 29.06
C SER A 75 -22.29 -30.34 29.15
#